data_AF-A0A2S5M2Z5-F1
#
_entry.id   AF-A0A2S5M2Z5-F1
#
_cell.length_a   1.000
_cell.length_b   1.000
_cell.length_c   1.000
_cell.angle_alpha   90.00
_cell.angle_beta   90.00
_cell.angle_gamma   90.00
#
_symmetry.space_group_name_H-M   'P 1'
#
loop_
_entity.id
_entity.type
_entity.pdbx_description
1 polymer ?
#
loop_
_entity_poly.entity_id
_entity_poly.type
_entity_poly.pdbx_seq_one_letter_code
_entity_poly.pdbx_strand_id
1 'polypeptide(L)'
;MKPLTARLHGYLDYLTVLIFLAAPAVLGFGGLPAKLAWLLAGVHLAMTLVTKFPLGVFRRLAFALHGWVERIVGPALIAVAFLPDIFSVKPAFAFFAG
;
A
#
# COMPACT_ATOMS: atom_id res chain seq x y z
N MET A 1 11.83 -17.53 -7.73
CA MET A 1 11.31 -16.52 -8.68
C MET A 1 12.35 -15.42 -8.83
N LYS A 2 12.56 -14.87 -10.04
CA LYS A 2 13.50 -13.75 -10.24
C LYS A 2 12.86 -12.48 -9.67
N PRO A 3 13.56 -11.69 -8.84
CA PRO A 3 13.03 -10.44 -8.32
C PRO A 3 12.74 -9.45 -9.46
N LEU A 4 11.67 -8.67 -9.33
CA LEU A 4 11.32 -7.61 -10.28
C LEU A 4 12.47 -6.60 -10.40
N THR A 5 12.63 -5.99 -11.57
CA THR A 5 13.58 -4.88 -11.71
C THR A 5 13.12 -3.70 -10.86
N ALA A 6 14.05 -2.94 -10.31
CA ALA A 6 13.73 -1.79 -9.44
C ALA A 6 12.86 -0.73 -10.12
N ARG A 7 12.94 -0.61 -11.46
CA ARG A 7 12.07 0.29 -12.23
C ARG A 7 10.63 -0.23 -12.32
N LEU A 8 10.44 -1.53 -12.57
CA LEU A 8 9.11 -2.14 -12.59
C LEU A 8 8.46 -2.10 -11.21
N HIS A 9 9.21 -2.38 -10.15
CA HIS A 9 8.76 -2.24 -8.77
C HIS A 9 8.21 -0.83 -8.50
N GLY A 10 8.97 0.22 -8.85
CA GLY A 10 8.50 1.58 -8.66
C GLY A 10 7.21 1.93 -9.40
N TYR A 11 6.94 1.35 -10.58
CA TYR A 11 5.64 1.53 -11.23
C TYR A 11 4.50 0.87 -10.46
N LEU A 12 4.74 -0.33 -9.91
CA LEU A 12 3.77 -1.02 -9.07
C LEU A 12 3.52 -0.26 -7.76
N ASP A 13 4.52 0.41 -7.20
CA ASP A 13 4.34 1.28 -6.03
C ASP A 13 3.35 2.41 -6.31
N TYR A 14 3.58 3.17 -7.39
CA TYR A 14 2.68 4.28 -7.75
C TYR A 14 1.28 3.76 -8.09
N LEU A 15 1.17 2.61 -8.75
CA LEU A 15 -0.12 1.97 -9.01
C LEU A 15 -0.83 1.59 -7.69
N THR A 16 -0.09 1.01 -6.74
CA THR A 16 -0.62 0.67 -5.41
C THR A 16 -1.13 1.91 -4.68
N VAL A 17 -0.37 3.01 -4.70
CA VAL A 17 -0.81 4.30 -4.13
C VAL A 17 -2.13 4.75 -4.76
N LEU A 18 -2.25 4.71 -6.09
CA LEU A 18 -3.47 5.10 -6.78
C LEU A 18 -4.66 4.20 -6.42
N ILE A 19 -4.43 2.88 -6.34
CA ILE A 19 -5.45 1.90 -5.93
C ILE A 19 -5.96 2.23 -4.53
N PHE A 20 -5.06 2.39 -3.55
CA PHE A 20 -5.45 2.71 -2.17
C PHE A 20 -6.13 4.07 -2.04
N LEU A 21 -5.69 5.06 -2.81
CA LEU A 21 -6.30 6.39 -2.83
C LEU A 21 -7.73 6.35 -3.37
N ALA A 22 -7.96 5.60 -4.46
CA ALA A 22 -9.24 5.52 -5.16
C ALA A 22 -10.22 4.50 -4.56
N ALA A 23 -9.72 3.47 -3.87
CA ALA A 23 -10.53 2.34 -3.38
C ALA A 23 -11.78 2.76 -2.57
N PRO A 24 -11.71 3.70 -1.61
CA PRO A 24 -12.90 4.11 -0.86
C PRO A 24 -14.04 4.65 -1.75
N ALA A 25 -13.70 5.45 -2.76
CA ALA A 25 -14.65 6.05 -3.68
C ALA A 25 -15.19 5.04 -4.70
N VAL A 26 -14.31 4.19 -5.26
CA VAL A 26 -14.67 3.22 -6.30
C VAL A 26 -15.44 2.02 -5.72
N LEU A 27 -15.07 1.56 -4.52
CA LEU A 27 -15.67 0.38 -3.87
C LEU A 27 -16.76 0.76 -2.85
N GLY A 28 -16.98 2.05 -2.61
CA GLY A 28 -18.10 2.56 -1.81
C GLY A 28 -17.98 2.31 -0.30
N PHE A 29 -16.79 2.47 0.28
CA PHE A 29 -16.59 2.39 1.74
C PHE A 29 -16.06 3.69 2.33
N GLY A 30 -16.48 4.00 3.57
CA GLY A 30 -16.14 5.23 4.28
C GLY A 30 -15.53 4.96 5.67
N GLY A 31 -15.55 5.97 6.54
CA GLY A 31 -15.19 5.80 7.95
C GLY A 31 -13.74 5.40 8.19
N LEU A 32 -13.52 4.51 9.15
CA LEU A 32 -12.18 4.01 9.51
C LEU A 32 -11.47 3.30 8.34
N PRO A 33 -12.10 2.37 7.58
CA PRO A 33 -11.43 1.74 6.44
C PRO A 33 -10.92 2.74 5.39
N ALA A 34 -11.69 3.78 5.09
CA ALA A 34 -11.28 4.81 4.12
C ALA A 34 -10.08 5.62 4.62
N LYS A 35 -10.09 6.03 5.89
CA LYS A 35 -8.95 6.74 6.51
C LYS A 35 -7.69 5.88 6.49
N LEU A 36 -7.82 4.59 6.79
CA LEU A 36 -6.70 3.66 6.73
C LEU A 36 -6.15 3.51 5.31
N ALA A 37 -7.02 3.36 4.31
CA ALA A 37 -6.61 3.27 2.91
C ALA A 37 -5.83 4.51 2.46
N TRP A 38 -6.32 5.71 2.79
CA TRP A 38 -5.63 6.96 2.46
C TRP A 38 -4.32 7.14 3.23
N LEU A 39 -4.27 6.75 4.50
CA LEU A 39 -3.04 6.77 5.28
C LEU A 39 -1.96 5.87 4.64
N LEU A 40 -2.34 4.65 4.27
CA LEU A 40 -1.44 3.70 3.60
C LEU A 40 -0.99 4.21 2.23
N ALA A 41 -1.88 4.81 1.44
CA ALA A 41 -1.51 5.46 0.18
C ALA A 41 -0.45 6.56 0.41
N GLY A 42 -0.67 7.43 1.40
CA GLY A 42 0.25 8.52 1.74
C GLY A 42 1.61 8.00 2.23
N VAL A 43 1.61 7.02 3.14
CA VAL A 43 2.85 6.41 3.68
C VAL A 43 3.61 5.67 2.60
N HIS A 44 2.94 4.87 1.75
CA HIS A 44 3.59 4.15 0.65
C HIS A 44 4.18 5.13 -0.36
N LEU A 45 3.44 6.17 -0.74
CA LEU A 45 3.95 7.23 -1.63
C LEU A 45 5.19 7.91 -1.03
N ALA A 46 5.14 8.31 0.24
CA ALA A 46 6.28 8.92 0.92
C ALA A 46 7.50 7.99 0.90
N MET A 47 7.30 6.70 1.21
CA MET A 47 8.34 5.69 1.18
C MET A 47 8.94 5.54 -0.22
N THR A 48 8.11 5.36 -1.26
CA THR A 48 8.51 5.30 -2.68
C THR A 48 9.31 6.53 -3.09
N LEU A 49 8.86 7.73 -2.76
CA LEU A 49 9.56 8.97 -3.12
C LEU A 49 10.94 9.09 -2.46
N VAL A 50 11.12 8.57 -1.23
CA VAL A 50 12.41 8.59 -0.55
C VAL A 50 13.31 7.39 -0.88
N THR A 51 12.81 6.35 -1.53
CA THR A 51 13.58 5.14 -1.88
C THR A 51 14.67 5.39 -2.93
N LYS A 52 15.83 4.76 -2.72
CA LYS A 52 16.98 4.73 -3.62
C LYS A 52 16.75 3.77 -4.79
N PHE A 53 15.93 4.16 -5.75
CA PHE A 53 15.65 3.43 -6.98
C PHE A 53 15.30 4.38 -8.15
N PRO A 54 15.16 3.91 -9.41
CA PRO A 54 15.02 4.80 -10.58
C PRO A 54 13.88 5.82 -10.51
N LEU A 55 12.75 5.46 -9.91
CA LEU A 55 11.55 6.31 -9.82
C LEU A 55 11.42 7.06 -8.48
N GLY A 56 12.45 7.00 -7.64
CA GLY A 56 12.51 7.73 -6.38
C GLY A 56 13.06 9.14 -6.59
N VAL A 57 12.53 10.09 -5.81
CA VAL A 57 12.84 11.52 -5.92
C VAL A 57 13.98 11.89 -4.98
N PHE A 58 13.84 11.63 -3.68
CA PHE A 58 14.82 12.05 -2.68
C PHE A 58 15.96 11.04 -2.48
N ARG A 59 15.72 9.76 -2.80
CA ARG A 59 16.73 8.68 -2.81
C ARG A 59 17.59 8.63 -1.52
N ARG A 60 16.94 8.66 -0.35
CA ARG A 60 17.56 8.57 0.98
C ARG A 60 17.44 7.19 1.62
N LEU A 61 16.34 6.47 1.38
CA LEU A 61 16.04 5.16 1.95
C LEU A 61 16.61 4.03 1.08
N ALA A 62 17.27 3.03 1.67
CA ALA A 62 17.78 1.89 0.90
C ALA A 62 16.62 1.06 0.30
N PHE A 63 16.73 0.64 -0.96
CA PHE A 63 15.72 -0.18 -1.63
C PHE A 63 15.45 -1.51 -0.88
N ALA A 64 16.48 -2.09 -0.24
CA ALA A 64 16.31 -3.27 0.60
C ALA A 64 15.41 -3.02 1.82
N LEU A 65 15.49 -1.84 2.44
CA LEU A 65 14.67 -1.49 3.60
C LEU A 65 13.21 -1.25 3.19
N HIS A 66 12.99 -0.56 2.06
CA HIS A 66 11.66 -0.45 1.44
C HIS A 66 11.02 -1.85 1.24
N GLY A 67 11.75 -2.77 0.61
CA GLY A 67 11.25 -4.13 0.38
C GLY A 67 10.99 -4.94 1.67
N TRP A 68 11.71 -4.65 2.76
CA TRP A 68 11.39 -5.27 4.07
C TRP A 68 10.12 -4.73 4.68
N VAL A 69 9.87 -3.42 4.58
CA VAL A 69 8.62 -2.81 5.04
C VAL A 69 7.44 -3.43 4.33
N GLU A 70 7.51 -3.58 3.00
CA GLU A 70 6.43 -4.19 2.21
C GLU A 70 6.14 -5.64 2.61
N ARG A 71 7.17 -6.44 2.90
CA ARG A 71 7.01 -7.82 3.39
C ARG A 71 6.28 -7.91 4.72
N ILE A 72 6.36 -6.88 5.55
CA ILE A 72 5.64 -6.80 6.83
C ILE A 72 4.24 -6.24 6.61
N VAL A 73 4.11 -5.19 5.78
CA VAL A 73 2.83 -4.54 5.50
C VAL A 73 1.86 -5.50 4.82
N GLY A 74 2.28 -6.32 3.86
CA GLY A 74 1.41 -7.27 3.16
C GLY A 74 0.60 -8.17 4.11
N PRO A 75 1.24 -8.98 4.98
CA PRO A 75 0.55 -9.76 6.00
C PRO A 75 -0.24 -8.92 7.00
N ALA A 76 0.24 -7.72 7.34
CA ALA A 76 -0.46 -6.81 8.25
C ALA A 76 -1.78 -6.31 7.65
N LEU A 77 -1.87 -6.06 6.34
CA LEU A 77 -3.12 -5.68 5.66
C LEU A 77 -4.17 -6.78 5.79
N ILE A 78 -3.78 -8.03 5.55
CA ILE A 78 -4.65 -9.19 5.73
C ILE A 78 -5.14 -9.26 7.17
N ALA A 79 -4.25 -9.13 8.15
CA ALA A 79 -4.63 -9.15 9.56
C ALA A 79 -5.61 -8.01 9.93
N VAL A 80 -5.36 -6.81 9.40
CA VAL A 80 -6.23 -5.64 9.63
C VAL A 80 -7.62 -5.81 9.01
N ALA A 81 -7.75 -6.55 7.92
CA ALA A 81 -9.04 -6.87 7.31
C ALA A 81 -10.01 -7.54 8.31
N PHE A 82 -9.48 -8.29 9.29
CA PHE A 82 -10.28 -8.99 10.30
C PHE A 82 -10.61 -8.13 11.55
N LEU A 83 -10.18 -6.87 11.61
CA LEU A 83 -10.64 -5.97 12.68
C LEU A 83 -12.16 -5.74 12.54
N PRO A 84 -12.93 -5.65 13.64
CA PRO A 84 -14.39 -5.56 13.59
C PRO A 84 -14.93 -4.45 12.69
N ASP A 85 -14.29 -3.27 12.73
CA ASP A 85 -14.69 -2.10 11.94
C ASP A 85 -14.38 -2.23 10.43
N ILE A 86 -13.48 -3.13 10.06
CA ILE A 86 -13.15 -3.42 8.66
C ILE A 86 -13.96 -4.63 8.17
N PHE A 87 -13.98 -5.71 8.95
CA PHE A 87 -14.65 -6.96 8.64
C PHE A 87 -16.17 -6.78 8.45
N SER A 88 -16.79 -5.89 9.22
CA SER A 88 -18.22 -5.57 9.09
C SER A 88 -18.58 -4.85 7.78
N VAL A 89 -17.60 -4.27 7.08
CA VAL A 89 -17.77 -3.55 5.81
C VAL A 89 -17.27 -4.43 4.66
N LYS A 90 -18.16 -5.21 4.03
CA LYS A 90 -17.80 -6.23 3.01
C LYS A 90 -16.84 -5.74 1.91
N PRO A 91 -17.03 -4.56 1.28
CA PRO A 91 -16.09 -4.07 0.26
C PRO A 91 -14.71 -3.74 0.84
N ALA A 92 -14.64 -3.25 2.08
CA ALA A 92 -13.38 -2.97 2.73
C ALA A 92 -12.65 -4.26 3.12
N PHE A 93 -13.36 -5.25 3.69
CA PHE A 93 -12.79 -6.56 3.98
C PHE A 93 -12.16 -7.18 2.72
N ALA A 94 -12.91 -7.22 1.61
CA ALA A 94 -12.42 -7.77 0.35
C ALA A 94 -11.18 -7.00 -0.18
N PHE A 95 -11.15 -5.69 0.00
CA PHE A 95 -10.03 -4.84 -0.41
C PHE A 95 -8.75 -5.07 0.41
N PHE A 96 -8.86 -5.22 1.74
CA PHE A 96 -7.69 -5.40 2.61
C PHE A 96 -7.20 -6.85 2.71
N ALA A 97 -8.08 -7.83 2.46
CA ALA A 97 -7.76 -9.26 2.54
C ALA A 97 -7.27 -9.87 1.21
N GLY A 98 -7.48 -9.17 0.09
CA GLY A 98 -7.08 -9.60 -1.26
C GLY A 98 -5.76 -8.99 -1.71
#